data_AF-A0A1S9BX81-F1
#
_entry.id   AF-A0A1S9BX81-F1
#
_cell.length_a   1.000
_cell.length_b   1.000
_cell.length_c   1.000
_cell.angle_alpha   90.00
_cell.angle_beta   90.00
_cell.angle_gamma   90.00
#
_symmetry.space_group_name_H-M   'P 1'
#
loop_
_entity.id
_entity.type
_entity.pdbx_description
1 polymer ?
#
loop_
_entity_poly.entity_id
_entity_poly.type
_entity_poly.pdbx_seq_one_letter_code
_entity_poly.pdbx_strand_id
1 'polypeptide(L)'
;MRCPKCNSDIPDDSRKCPKCFTPIIKIKPMRICTNCGSEVPDDADICPGCGRGIKRKAHQTASGNSASGYREKAESTSTGTDGNNCHSKLISEFKRDKYAWLQSFLPGTLALIYHFMVLRNNITFNLINTFIIYEALSFFFGYKDIKNLITRPEMMDGLVYSEKFVFMSYFLPMLSLWDRRQLPGMNRRALYPLIHTVIFTLLIISVMFTMDIRAMALAGAV
;
A
#
# COMPACT_ATOMS: atom_id res chain seq x y z
N MET A 1 38.32 16.78 -7.77
CA MET A 1 37.07 17.09 -8.54
C MET A 1 37.17 18.42 -9.31
N ARG A 2 36.35 18.72 -10.33
CA ARG A 2 36.38 20.03 -11.04
C ARG A 2 35.32 20.99 -10.52
N CYS A 3 35.66 22.28 -10.44
CA CYS A 3 34.73 23.31 -9.97
C CYS A 3 33.62 23.57 -11.00
N PRO A 4 32.32 23.49 -10.65
CA PRO A 4 31.24 23.75 -11.62
C PRO A 4 31.20 25.20 -12.13
N LYS A 5 31.81 26.14 -11.39
CA LYS A 5 31.77 27.57 -11.72
C LYS A 5 32.95 28.04 -12.57
N CYS A 6 34.15 27.50 -12.34
CA CYS A 6 35.38 27.98 -12.99
C CYS A 6 36.22 26.87 -13.63
N ASN A 7 35.71 25.63 -13.62
CA ASN A 7 36.32 24.44 -14.21
C ASN A 7 37.75 24.11 -13.76
N SER A 8 38.26 24.76 -12.72
CA SER A 8 39.58 24.46 -12.15
C SER A 8 39.56 23.17 -11.36
N ASP A 9 40.70 22.47 -11.33
CA ASP A 9 40.87 21.28 -10.51
C ASP A 9 40.88 21.66 -9.01
N ILE A 10 40.04 20.97 -8.24
CA ILE A 10 39.87 21.13 -6.81
C ILE A 10 40.49 19.91 -6.11
N PRO A 11 41.43 20.12 -5.17
CA PRO A 11 41.98 19.03 -4.35
C PRO A 11 40.92 18.49 -3.37
N ASP A 12 40.96 17.18 -3.14
CA ASP A 12 39.88 16.42 -2.50
C ASP A 12 39.63 16.73 -1.02
N ASP A 13 40.47 17.54 -0.37
CA ASP A 13 40.27 18.01 1.00
C ASP A 13 39.80 19.47 1.12
N SER A 14 39.76 20.22 0.01
CA SER A 14 39.37 21.63 0.05
C SER A 14 37.85 21.82 0.14
N ARG A 15 37.39 22.69 1.06
CA ARG A 15 35.96 23.06 1.24
C ARG A 15 35.50 24.20 0.32
N LYS A 16 36.45 24.92 -0.27
CA LYS A 16 36.23 26.05 -1.18
C LYS A 16 37.16 25.88 -2.36
N CYS A 17 36.71 26.28 -3.55
CA CYS A 17 37.57 26.30 -4.73
C CYS A 17 38.71 27.32 -4.55
N PRO A 18 39.99 26.96 -4.78
CA PRO A 18 41.12 27.86 -4.58
C PRO A 18 41.18 29.03 -5.57
N LYS A 19 40.52 28.91 -6.74
CA LYS A 19 40.50 29.98 -7.76
C LYS A 19 39.33 30.95 -7.61
N CYS A 20 38.11 30.44 -7.41
CA CYS A 20 36.89 31.26 -7.43
C CYS A 20 36.22 31.40 -6.05
N PHE A 21 36.83 30.85 -5.00
CA PHE A 21 36.37 30.85 -3.60
C PHE A 21 34.94 30.32 -3.40
N THR A 22 34.35 29.67 -4.40
CA THR A 22 33.00 29.13 -4.34
C THR A 22 32.98 27.96 -3.34
N PRO A 23 32.04 27.93 -2.38
CA PRO A 23 31.93 26.83 -1.43
C PRO A 23 31.50 25.56 -2.16
N ILE A 24 32.20 24.46 -1.91
CA ILE A 24 31.93 23.16 -2.53
C ILE A 24 31.28 22.26 -1.48
N ILE A 25 30.01 21.93 -1.70
CA ILE A 25 29.25 21.05 -0.81
C ILE A 25 29.56 19.61 -1.22
N LYS A 26 30.39 18.92 -0.43
CA LYS A 26 30.67 17.50 -0.61
C LYS A 26 29.55 16.72 0.08
N ILE A 27 28.59 16.24 -0.70
CA ILE A 27 27.60 15.28 -0.22
C ILE A 27 28.34 13.95 -0.08
N LYS A 28 28.76 13.61 1.15
CA LYS A 28 29.22 12.26 1.43
C LYS A 28 27.99 11.36 1.45
N PRO A 29 27.91 10.33 0.59
CA PRO A 29 26.81 9.39 0.67
C PRO A 29 26.85 8.73 2.05
N MET A 30 25.74 8.85 2.78
CA MET A 30 25.53 8.20 4.06
C MET A 30 24.58 7.03 3.85
N ARG A 31 24.90 5.90 4.46
CA ARG A 31 24.08 4.69 4.41
C ARG A 31 23.52 4.39 5.79
N ILE A 32 22.33 3.80 5.85
CA ILE A 32 21.70 3.41 7.12
C ILE A 32 22.16 1.99 7.46
N CYS A 33 22.66 1.77 8.68
CA CYS A 33 23.03 0.44 9.14
C CYS A 33 21.82 -0.48 9.19
N THR A 34 21.88 -1.62 8.50
CA THR A 34 20.80 -2.62 8.52
C THR A 34 20.62 -3.33 9.87
N ASN A 35 21.59 -3.20 10.79
CA ASN A 35 21.54 -3.83 12.10
C ASN A 35 20.94 -2.93 13.19
N CYS A 36 21.25 -1.63 13.20
CA CYS A 36 20.85 -0.72 14.28
C CYS A 36 20.19 0.58 13.81
N GLY A 37 20.09 0.81 12.51
CA GLY A 37 19.47 2.03 11.96
C GLY A 37 20.32 3.31 12.10
N SER A 38 21.54 3.25 12.63
CA SER A 38 22.41 4.43 12.69
C SER A 38 22.98 4.80 11.33
N GLU A 39 23.20 6.09 11.10
CA GLU A 39 23.88 6.60 9.90
C GLU A 39 25.36 6.17 9.92
N VAL A 40 25.82 5.59 8.81
CA VAL A 40 27.19 5.09 8.64
C VAL A 40 27.77 5.72 7.38
N PRO A 41 28.99 6.29 7.44
CA PRO A 41 29.71 6.72 6.24
C PRO A 41 29.91 5.54 5.28
N ASP A 42 29.78 5.76 3.97
CA ASP A 42 30.01 4.69 2.98
C ASP A 42 31.40 4.04 3.07
N ASP A 43 32.39 4.82 3.52
CA ASP A 43 33.78 4.38 3.65
C ASP A 43 34.05 3.54 4.92
N ALA A 44 33.09 3.44 5.85
CA ALA A 44 33.30 2.78 7.13
C ALA A 44 32.92 1.29 7.08
N ASP A 45 33.89 0.39 7.31
CA ASP A 45 33.66 -1.06 7.37
C ASP A 45 32.99 -1.52 8.67
N ILE A 46 33.01 -0.68 9.70
CA ILE A 46 32.47 -0.96 11.03
C ILE A 46 31.44 0.13 11.36
N CYS A 47 30.27 -0.29 11.84
CA CYS A 47 29.23 0.64 12.26
C CYS A 47 29.66 1.38 13.54
N PRO A 48 29.68 2.74 13.57
CA PRO A 48 29.97 3.49 14.79
C PRO A 48 28.86 3.35 15.86
N GLY A 49 27.64 3.03 15.45
CA GLY A 49 26.51 2.88 16.38
C GLY A 49 26.43 1.51 17.07
N CYS A 50 26.79 0.42 16.39
CA CYS A 50 26.65 -0.94 16.95
C CYS A 50 27.93 -1.78 16.96
N GLY A 51 29.05 -1.28 16.43
CA GLY A 51 30.34 -1.98 16.41
C GLY A 51 30.39 -3.21 15.49
N ARG A 52 29.31 -3.52 14.76
CA ARG A 52 29.28 -4.68 13.84
C ARG A 52 29.86 -4.32 12.47
N GLY A 53 30.58 -5.27 11.88
CA GLY A 53 31.13 -5.15 10.53
C GLY A 53 30.03 -5.14 9.47
N ILE A 54 30.10 -4.20 8.53
CA ILE A 54 29.12 -4.04 7.46
C ILE A 54 29.78 -4.35 6.13
N LYS A 55 29.30 -5.39 5.44
CA LYS A 55 29.82 -5.75 4.11
C LYS A 55 29.45 -4.67 3.09
N ARG A 56 30.45 -4.10 2.40
CA ARG A 56 30.23 -3.17 1.28
C ARG A 56 29.51 -3.92 0.15
N LYS A 57 28.40 -3.39 -0.35
CA LYS A 57 27.92 -3.77 -1.69
C LYS A 57 28.79 -2.98 -2.66
N ALA A 58 29.69 -3.66 -3.37
CA ALA A 58 30.59 -3.03 -4.33
C ALA A 58 29.77 -2.20 -5.33
N HIS A 59 29.96 -0.88 -5.28
CA HIS A 59 29.38 0.03 -6.25
C HIS A 59 30.08 -0.23 -7.59
N GLN A 60 29.29 -0.56 -8.59
CA GLN A 60 29.74 -0.85 -9.94
C GLN A 60 30.41 0.39 -10.54
N THR A 61 31.68 0.27 -10.90
CA THR A 61 32.34 1.14 -11.90
C THR A 61 32.54 0.31 -13.17
N ALA A 62 32.04 0.85 -14.28
CA ALA A 62 31.97 0.20 -15.59
C ALA A 62 33.34 -0.05 -16.27
N SER A 63 33.47 -1.19 -16.97
CA SER A 63 34.31 -1.36 -18.18
C SER A 63 34.15 -2.77 -18.81
N GLY A 64 33.82 -2.86 -20.10
CA GLY A 64 34.42 -3.85 -21.03
C GLY A 64 33.66 -5.14 -21.45
N ASN A 65 33.02 -5.08 -22.61
CA ASN A 65 32.83 -6.09 -23.69
C ASN A 65 32.40 -7.57 -23.45
N SER A 66 31.29 -7.89 -24.13
CA SER A 66 31.00 -9.07 -24.98
C SER A 66 31.31 -10.49 -24.48
N ALA A 67 30.26 -11.27 -24.23
CA ALA A 67 29.82 -12.39 -25.09
C ALA A 67 29.08 -13.49 -24.27
N SER A 68 27.93 -13.91 -24.81
CA SER A 68 27.38 -15.27 -24.75
C SER A 68 26.90 -15.83 -23.40
N GLY A 69 25.61 -16.16 -23.32
CA GLY A 69 25.11 -17.08 -22.29
C GLY A 69 23.60 -17.08 -22.09
N TYR A 70 22.92 -17.96 -22.82
CA TYR A 70 21.58 -18.56 -22.64
C TYR A 70 20.88 -18.42 -21.26
N ARG A 71 19.53 -18.27 -21.33
CA ARG A 71 18.40 -18.73 -20.45
C ARG A 71 18.66 -18.73 -18.92
N GLU A 72 17.75 -18.26 -18.08
CA GLU A 72 16.45 -18.90 -17.88
C GLU A 72 15.56 -18.04 -16.96
N LYS A 73 14.26 -18.06 -17.25
CA LYS A 73 13.20 -17.40 -16.48
C LYS A 73 12.98 -18.23 -15.20
N ALA A 74 13.64 -17.87 -14.11
CA ALA A 74 13.39 -18.46 -12.80
C ALA A 74 12.20 -17.78 -12.11
N GLU A 75 11.02 -18.27 -12.49
CA GLU A 75 9.82 -18.29 -11.65
C GLU A 75 10.16 -19.00 -10.34
N SER A 76 10.27 -18.24 -9.25
CA SER A 76 10.42 -18.80 -7.91
C SER A 76 9.06 -19.28 -7.40
N THR A 77 8.66 -20.43 -7.93
CA THR A 77 7.89 -21.42 -7.19
C THR A 77 8.77 -21.90 -6.04
N SER A 78 8.62 -21.30 -4.87
CA SER A 78 9.11 -21.91 -3.63
C SER A 78 8.05 -22.91 -3.16
N THR A 79 8.12 -24.13 -3.68
CA THR A 79 7.72 -25.32 -2.94
C THR A 79 8.68 -25.48 -1.77
N GLY A 80 8.27 -24.96 -0.61
CA GLY A 80 8.93 -25.14 0.67
C GLY A 80 7.88 -25.53 1.69
N THR A 81 7.90 -26.81 2.06
CA THR A 81 7.09 -27.46 3.08
C THR A 81 7.25 -26.74 4.42
N ASP A 82 6.29 -25.90 4.80
CA ASP A 82 6.32 -25.21 6.10
C ASP A 82 4.88 -24.83 6.50
N GLY A 83 4.07 -25.87 6.77
CA GLY A 83 2.62 -25.77 7.03
C GLY A 83 2.24 -24.87 8.21
N ASN A 84 3.18 -24.55 9.10
CA ASN A 84 2.94 -23.68 10.27
C ASN A 84 3.35 -22.22 10.03
N ASN A 85 4.07 -21.91 8.95
CA ASN A 85 4.66 -20.60 8.68
C ASN A 85 3.82 -19.73 7.71
N CYS A 86 2.92 -20.36 6.94
CA CYS A 86 2.00 -19.63 6.06
C CYS A 86 0.90 -18.91 6.85
N HIS A 87 0.36 -19.57 7.87
CA HIS A 87 -0.71 -19.03 8.72
C HIS A 87 -0.22 -17.83 9.55
N SER A 88 0.99 -17.92 10.11
CA SER A 88 1.61 -16.80 10.85
C SER A 88 1.87 -15.59 9.95
N LYS A 89 2.34 -15.82 8.71
CA LYS A 89 2.53 -14.78 7.70
C LYS A 89 1.21 -14.12 7.30
N LEU A 90 0.17 -14.90 7.03
CA LEU A 90 -1.17 -14.39 6.75
C LEU A 90 -1.73 -13.58 7.92
N ILE A 91 -1.62 -14.05 9.16
CA ILE A 91 -2.07 -13.31 10.34
C ILE A 91 -1.33 -11.98 10.48
N SER A 92 -0.01 -11.96 10.23
CA SER A 92 0.78 -10.74 10.28
C SER A 92 0.33 -9.72 9.22
N GLU A 93 0.00 -10.18 8.02
CA GLU A 93 -0.56 -9.37 6.92
C GLU A 93 -1.96 -8.85 7.28
N PHE A 94 -2.82 -9.69 7.87
CA PHE A 94 -4.14 -9.30 8.38
C PHE A 94 -4.05 -8.26 9.50
N LYS A 95 -3.08 -8.40 10.41
CA LYS A 95 -2.88 -7.45 11.50
C LYS A 95 -2.37 -6.10 10.98
N ARG A 96 -1.52 -6.14 9.95
CA ARG A 96 -1.06 -4.95 9.24
C ARG A 96 -2.22 -4.28 8.50
N ASP A 97 -2.98 -5.00 7.69
CA ASP A 97 -4.04 -4.42 6.85
C ASP A 97 -5.46 -4.60 7.42
N LYS A 98 -5.56 -4.62 8.75
CA LYS A 98 -6.80 -4.93 9.48
C LYS A 98 -7.98 -4.08 9.03
N TYR A 99 -7.79 -2.76 8.94
CA TYR A 99 -8.86 -1.84 8.56
C TYR A 99 -9.23 -1.94 7.07
N ALA A 100 -8.30 -2.32 6.19
CA ALA A 100 -8.59 -2.64 4.78
C ALA A 100 -9.58 -3.80 4.67
N TRP A 101 -9.27 -4.87 5.40
CA TRP A 101 -10.08 -6.08 5.43
C TRP A 101 -11.44 -5.80 6.07
N LEU A 102 -11.47 -5.02 7.16
CA LEU A 102 -12.72 -4.59 7.78
C LEU A 102 -13.56 -3.75 6.81
N GLN A 103 -12.96 -2.78 6.13
CA GLN A 103 -13.66 -1.95 5.15
C GLN A 103 -14.15 -2.77 3.95
N SER A 104 -13.39 -3.79 3.54
CA SER A 104 -13.74 -4.70 2.44
C SER A 104 -14.96 -5.58 2.75
N PHE A 105 -15.04 -6.13 3.97
CA PHE A 105 -16.07 -7.10 4.32
C PHE A 105 -17.25 -6.50 5.05
N LEU A 106 -17.01 -5.67 6.06
CA LEU A 106 -18.01 -5.36 7.08
C LEU A 106 -19.19 -4.54 6.55
N PRO A 107 -19.00 -3.47 5.75
CA PRO A 107 -20.11 -2.70 5.20
C PRO A 107 -21.05 -3.54 4.33
N GLY A 108 -20.49 -4.28 3.36
CA GLY A 108 -21.29 -5.06 2.42
C GLY A 108 -21.96 -6.28 3.06
N THR A 109 -21.28 -6.99 3.97
CA THR A 109 -21.87 -8.14 4.67
C THR A 109 -22.99 -7.71 5.62
N LEU A 110 -22.82 -6.63 6.39
CA LEU A 110 -23.86 -6.13 7.28
C LEU A 110 -25.06 -5.59 6.48
N ALA A 111 -24.83 -4.89 5.37
CA ALA A 111 -25.90 -4.44 4.49
C ALA A 111 -26.67 -5.62 3.88
N LEU A 112 -25.99 -6.68 3.45
CA LEU A 112 -26.62 -7.92 2.96
C LEU A 112 -27.44 -8.63 4.05
N ILE A 113 -26.90 -8.75 5.27
CA ILE A 113 -27.60 -9.37 6.40
C ILE A 113 -28.85 -8.56 6.74
N TYR A 114 -28.73 -7.22 6.82
CA TYR A 114 -29.87 -6.34 7.04
C TYR A 114 -30.93 -6.48 5.95
N HIS A 115 -30.53 -6.52 4.68
CA HIS A 115 -31.42 -6.70 3.54
C HIS A 115 -32.17 -8.04 3.60
N PHE A 116 -31.48 -9.14 3.91
CA PHE A 116 -32.09 -10.46 3.95
C PHE A 116 -32.95 -10.70 5.20
N MET A 117 -32.53 -10.21 6.37
CA MET A 117 -33.22 -10.46 7.63
C MET A 117 -34.36 -9.47 7.90
N VAL A 118 -34.18 -8.19 7.57
CA VAL A 118 -35.12 -7.12 7.94
C VAL A 118 -36.07 -6.77 6.80
N LEU A 119 -35.55 -6.62 5.56
CA LEU A 119 -36.38 -6.23 4.42
C LEU A 119 -37.27 -7.36 3.89
N ARG A 120 -36.86 -8.64 4.05
CA ARG A 120 -37.68 -9.79 3.63
C ARG A 120 -39.05 -9.83 4.32
N ASN A 121 -39.14 -9.30 5.55
CA ASN A 121 -40.36 -9.34 6.35
C ASN A 121 -41.18 -8.03 6.26
N ASN A 122 -40.57 -6.92 5.83
CA ASN A 122 -41.22 -5.60 5.74
C ASN A 122 -40.93 -4.94 4.38
N ILE A 123 -41.77 -5.24 3.38
CA ILE A 123 -41.69 -4.68 2.02
C ILE A 123 -41.91 -3.15 1.94
N THR A 124 -42.43 -2.53 3.00
CA THR A 124 -42.56 -1.07 3.12
C THR A 124 -41.28 -0.40 3.58
N PHE A 125 -40.35 -1.14 4.21
CA PHE A 125 -39.08 -0.62 4.67
C PHE A 125 -38.12 -0.48 3.49
N ASN A 126 -37.56 0.72 3.35
CA ASN A 126 -37.08 1.24 2.08
C ASN A 126 -35.67 0.70 1.74
N LEU A 127 -35.45 0.45 0.44
CA LEU A 127 -34.15 0.12 -0.14
C LEU A 127 -33.05 1.12 0.25
N ILE A 128 -33.47 2.38 0.42
CA ILE A 128 -32.66 3.51 0.87
C ILE A 128 -31.96 3.20 2.21
N ASN A 129 -32.58 2.46 3.13
CA ASN A 129 -31.99 2.17 4.43
C ASN A 129 -30.79 1.22 4.31
N THR A 130 -30.84 0.25 3.40
CA THR A 130 -29.71 -0.66 3.12
C THR A 130 -28.51 0.13 2.59
N PHE A 131 -28.75 1.08 1.67
CA PHE A 131 -27.70 1.96 1.15
C PHE A 131 -27.16 2.92 2.22
N ILE A 132 -28.00 3.50 3.06
CA ILE A 132 -27.56 4.37 4.18
C ILE A 132 -26.65 3.60 5.14
N ILE A 133 -27.01 2.37 5.51
CA ILE A 133 -26.19 1.53 6.40
C ILE A 133 -24.83 1.23 5.74
N TYR A 134 -24.84 0.85 4.47
CA TYR A 134 -23.62 0.59 3.71
C TYR A 134 -22.70 1.82 3.64
N GLU A 135 -23.24 2.98 3.31
CA GLU A 135 -22.49 4.23 3.24
C GLU A 135 -21.93 4.60 4.61
N ALA A 136 -22.74 4.61 5.67
CA ALA A 136 -22.30 4.96 7.02
C ALA A 136 -21.13 4.08 7.50
N LEU A 137 -21.21 2.76 7.25
CA LEU A 137 -20.14 1.83 7.60
C LEU A 137 -18.89 2.04 6.73
N SER A 138 -19.07 2.28 5.42
CA SER A 138 -17.95 2.56 4.50
C SER A 138 -17.18 3.81 4.92
N PHE A 139 -17.87 4.87 5.30
CA PHE A 139 -17.27 6.09 5.85
C PHE A 139 -16.51 5.83 7.15
N PHE A 140 -17.12 5.11 8.10
CA PHE A 140 -16.52 4.84 9.40
C PHE A 140 -15.22 4.02 9.28
N PHE A 141 -15.23 2.96 8.45
CA PHE A 141 -14.05 2.15 8.23
C PHE A 141 -13.01 2.86 7.36
N GLY A 142 -13.44 3.63 6.35
CA GLY A 142 -12.54 4.48 5.56
C GLY A 142 -11.80 5.50 6.43
N TYR A 143 -12.48 6.15 7.37
CA TYR A 143 -11.84 7.06 8.33
C TYR A 143 -10.80 6.36 9.19
N LYS A 144 -11.16 5.19 9.76
CA LYS A 144 -10.22 4.39 10.56
C LYS A 144 -9.02 3.91 9.75
N ASP A 145 -9.25 3.56 8.48
CA ASP A 145 -8.20 3.11 7.60
C ASP A 145 -7.21 4.23 7.29
N ILE A 146 -7.70 5.40 6.87
CA ILE A 146 -6.87 6.59 6.64
C ILE A 146 -6.09 6.94 7.91
N LYS A 147 -6.75 7.00 9.07
CA LYS A 147 -6.09 7.30 10.36
C LYS A 147 -4.96 6.31 10.67
N ASN A 148 -5.15 5.02 10.36
CA ASN A 148 -4.14 3.99 10.54
C ASN A 148 -3.00 4.08 9.51
N LEU A 149 -3.27 4.54 8.29
CA LEU A 149 -2.24 4.80 7.28
C LEU A 149 -1.36 5.99 7.67
N ILE A 150 -1.95 7.04 8.24
CA ILE A 150 -1.25 8.24 8.70
C ILE A 150 -0.23 7.93 9.79
N THR A 151 -0.54 6.98 10.67
CA THR A 151 0.38 6.59 11.75
C THR A 151 1.61 5.82 11.29
N ARG A 152 1.73 5.50 10.00
CA ARG A 152 2.86 4.72 9.46
C ARG A 152 3.94 5.61 8.86
N PRO A 153 5.21 5.47 9.29
CA PRO A 153 6.30 6.27 8.77
C PRO A 153 6.65 5.94 7.30
N GLU A 154 6.34 4.73 6.82
CA GLU A 154 6.56 4.36 5.41
C GLU A 154 5.63 5.07 4.41
N MET A 155 4.58 5.77 4.88
CA MET A 155 3.54 6.38 4.04
C MET A 155 3.74 7.90 3.79
N MET A 156 4.90 8.44 4.15
CA MET A 156 5.21 9.88 4.10
C MET A 156 5.44 10.45 2.68
N ASP A 157 5.34 9.63 1.64
CA ASP A 157 5.59 9.98 0.23
C ASP A 157 4.45 10.83 -0.43
N GLY A 158 3.58 11.44 0.39
CA GLY A 158 2.52 12.34 -0.06
C GLY A 158 1.33 11.69 -0.81
N LEU A 159 1.48 10.49 -1.38
CA LEU A 159 0.41 9.80 -2.12
C LEU A 159 -0.86 9.57 -1.28
N VAL A 160 -0.71 9.29 0.02
CA VAL A 160 -1.85 9.01 0.92
C VAL A 160 -2.72 10.25 1.16
N TYR A 161 -2.15 11.45 1.08
CA TYR A 161 -2.86 12.71 1.30
C TYR A 161 -3.33 13.37 0.01
N SER A 162 -3.21 12.70 -1.13
CA SER A 162 -3.90 13.15 -2.34
C SER A 162 -5.39 13.29 -2.03
N GLU A 163 -5.94 14.49 -2.21
CA GLU A 163 -7.37 14.77 -1.98
C GLU A 163 -8.25 13.74 -2.71
N LYS A 164 -7.79 13.31 -3.90
CA LYS A 164 -8.39 12.24 -4.69
C LYS A 164 -8.45 10.92 -3.92
N PHE A 165 -7.35 10.48 -3.29
CA PHE A 165 -7.31 9.21 -2.56
C PHE A 165 -8.21 9.24 -1.33
N VAL A 166 -8.22 10.35 -0.60
CA VAL A 166 -9.07 10.55 0.57
C VAL A 166 -10.55 10.53 0.17
N PHE A 167 -10.92 11.26 -0.88
CA PHE A 167 -12.29 11.27 -1.40
C PHE A 167 -12.73 9.88 -1.88
N MET A 168 -11.89 9.20 -2.66
CA MET A 168 -12.18 7.84 -3.13
C MET A 168 -12.36 6.87 -1.95
N SER A 169 -11.58 7.01 -0.89
CA SER A 169 -11.70 6.13 0.28
C SER A 169 -13.02 6.24 1.02
N TYR A 170 -13.71 7.38 0.92
CA TYR A 170 -15.00 7.60 1.53
C TYR A 170 -16.17 7.22 0.62
N PHE A 171 -16.18 7.71 -0.62
CA PHE A 171 -17.33 7.58 -1.51
C PHE A 171 -17.22 6.40 -2.49
N LEU A 172 -16.00 6.00 -2.87
CA LEU A 172 -15.75 4.92 -3.82
C LEU A 172 -14.69 3.96 -3.26
N PRO A 173 -15.01 3.28 -2.13
CA PRO A 173 -14.03 2.44 -1.41
C PRO A 173 -13.43 1.35 -2.29
N MET A 174 -14.18 0.91 -3.30
CA MET A 174 -13.69 -0.03 -4.31
C MET A 174 -12.41 0.46 -5.03
N LEU A 175 -12.42 1.71 -5.53
CA LEU A 175 -11.27 2.27 -6.23
C LEU A 175 -10.12 2.56 -5.27
N SER A 176 -10.43 3.06 -4.07
CA SER A 176 -9.42 3.33 -3.07
C SER A 176 -8.67 2.07 -2.64
N LEU A 177 -9.36 0.93 -2.47
CA LEU A 177 -8.75 -0.35 -2.12
C LEU A 177 -7.78 -0.84 -3.23
N TRP A 178 -8.07 -0.52 -4.49
CA TRP A 178 -7.20 -0.81 -5.64
C TRP A 178 -5.95 0.08 -5.65
N ASP A 179 -6.13 1.40 -5.51
CA ASP A 179 -5.03 2.37 -5.45
C ASP A 179 -4.15 2.12 -4.24
N ARG A 180 -4.74 1.69 -3.12
CA ARG A 180 -4.02 1.35 -1.90
C ARG A 180 -2.93 0.32 -2.18
N ARG A 181 -3.17 -0.69 -3.04
CA ARG A 181 -2.17 -1.73 -3.40
C ARG A 181 -0.88 -1.19 -3.99
N GLN A 182 -0.93 0.04 -4.49
CA GLN A 182 0.21 0.72 -5.10
C GLN A 182 1.03 1.51 -4.07
N LEU A 183 0.51 1.69 -2.85
CA LEU A 183 1.19 2.41 -1.77
C LEU A 183 2.45 1.69 -1.28
N PRO A 184 3.49 2.44 -0.89
CA PRO A 184 4.72 1.88 -0.33
C PRO A 184 4.43 1.10 0.97
N GLY A 185 5.17 0.02 1.20
CA GLY A 185 5.04 -0.79 2.44
C GLY A 185 3.84 -1.75 2.46
N MET A 186 3.04 -1.81 1.40
CA MET A 186 1.85 -2.65 1.35
C MET A 186 1.95 -3.85 0.41
N ASN A 187 1.13 -4.86 0.66
CA ASN A 187 1.13 -6.10 -0.10
C ASN A 187 0.39 -5.96 -1.44
N ARG A 188 1.14 -6.02 -2.54
CA ARG A 188 0.61 -5.95 -3.91
C ARG A 188 -0.30 -7.14 -4.28
N ARG A 189 -0.17 -8.28 -3.59
CA ARG A 189 -0.97 -9.49 -3.83
C ARG A 189 -2.22 -9.60 -2.95
N ALA A 190 -2.57 -8.55 -2.21
CA ALA A 190 -3.72 -8.60 -1.33
C ALA A 190 -5.04 -8.76 -2.11
N LEU A 191 -5.92 -9.62 -1.58
CA LEU A 191 -7.20 -10.03 -2.18
C LEU A 191 -8.41 -9.24 -1.69
N TYR A 192 -8.27 -8.42 -0.66
CA TYR A 192 -9.36 -7.58 -0.14
C TYR A 192 -10.07 -6.70 -1.20
N PRO A 193 -9.42 -6.19 -2.27
CA PRO A 193 -10.17 -5.36 -3.22
C PRO A 193 -11.10 -6.21 -4.10
N LEU A 194 -10.64 -7.39 -4.54
CA LEU A 194 -11.48 -8.35 -5.27
C LEU A 194 -12.63 -8.85 -4.40
N ILE A 195 -12.37 -9.11 -3.12
CA ILE A 195 -13.44 -9.59 -2.24
C ILE A 195 -14.49 -8.49 -2.02
N HIS A 196 -14.08 -7.24 -1.84
CA HIS A 196 -15.03 -6.12 -1.78
C HIS A 196 -15.89 -6.03 -3.04
N THR A 197 -15.32 -6.21 -4.25
CA THR A 197 -16.13 -6.26 -5.48
C THR A 197 -17.19 -7.34 -5.44
N VAL A 198 -16.83 -8.54 -5.02
CA VAL A 198 -17.75 -9.69 -5.03
C VAL A 198 -18.87 -9.46 -4.03
N ILE A 199 -18.57 -8.95 -2.83
CA ILE A 199 -19.60 -8.66 -1.82
C ILE A 199 -20.52 -7.53 -2.30
N PHE A 200 -19.95 -6.48 -2.90
CA PHE A 200 -20.73 -5.35 -3.40
C PHE A 200 -21.62 -5.75 -4.60
N THR A 201 -21.13 -6.59 -5.51
CA THR A 201 -21.97 -7.10 -6.62
C THR A 201 -23.08 -8.00 -6.09
N LEU A 202 -22.81 -8.86 -5.10
CA LEU A 202 -23.85 -9.67 -4.46
C LEU A 202 -24.91 -8.80 -3.76
N LEU A 203 -24.52 -7.70 -3.12
CA LEU A 203 -25.43 -6.71 -2.55
C LEU A 203 -26.35 -6.13 -3.65
N ILE A 204 -25.78 -5.68 -4.77
CA ILE A 204 -26.54 -5.11 -5.89
C ILE A 204 -27.52 -6.13 -6.46
N ILE A 205 -27.08 -7.37 -6.71
CA ILE A 205 -27.94 -8.44 -7.25
C ILE A 205 -29.09 -8.72 -6.28
N SER A 206 -28.80 -8.80 -4.98
CA SER A 206 -29.82 -9.02 -3.95
C SER A 206 -30.84 -7.89 -3.89
N VAL A 207 -30.38 -6.65 -4.03
CA VAL A 207 -31.23 -5.46 -4.14
C VAL A 207 -32.11 -5.49 -5.39
N MET A 208 -31.53 -5.76 -6.56
CA MET A 208 -32.28 -5.84 -7.83
C MET A 208 -33.38 -6.90 -7.76
N PHE A 209 -33.06 -8.09 -7.27
CA PHE A 209 -34.02 -9.17 -7.13
C PHE A 209 -35.20 -8.77 -6.22
N THR A 210 -34.95 -8.05 -5.13
CA THR A 210 -36.04 -7.55 -4.28
C THR A 210 -36.88 -6.46 -4.93
N MET A 211 -36.30 -5.63 -5.81
CA MET A 211 -37.06 -4.63 -6.57
C MET A 211 -37.97 -5.30 -7.60
N ASP A 212 -37.49 -6.33 -8.29
CA ASP A 212 -38.29 -7.07 -9.27
C ASP A 212 -39.47 -7.79 -8.60
N ILE A 213 -39.25 -8.42 -7.44
CA ILE A 213 -40.35 -9.03 -6.66
C ILE A 213 -41.40 -7.97 -6.29
N ARG A 214 -40.98 -6.76 -5.85
CA ARG A 214 -41.91 -5.67 -5.54
C ARG A 214 -42.68 -5.21 -6.78
N ALA A 215 -42.00 -5.07 -7.92
CA ALA A 215 -42.63 -4.67 -9.18
C ALA A 215 -43.68 -5.69 -9.63
N MET A 216 -43.38 -6.99 -9.54
CA MET A 216 -44.32 -8.08 -9.86
C MET A 216 -45.51 -8.12 -8.88
N ALA A 217 -45.26 -7.93 -7.58
CA ALA A 217 -46.32 -7.91 -6.58
C ALA A 217 -47.30 -6.73 -6.77
N LEU A 218 -46.81 -5.57 -7.19
CA LEU A 218 -47.65 -4.41 -7.53
C LEU A 218 -48.41 -4.62 -8.85
N ALA A 219 -47.78 -5.27 -9.85
CA ALA A 219 -48.40 -5.51 -11.15
C ALA A 219 -49.49 -6.60 -11.12
N GLY A 220 -49.41 -7.57 -10.20
CA GLY A 220 -50.42 -8.62 -10.01
C GLY A 220 -51.54 -8.28 -9.02
N ALA A 221 -51.51 -7.08 -8.42
CA ALA A 221 -52.50 -6.62 -7.44
C ALA A 221 -53.51 -5.60 -8.01
N VAL A 222 -53.70 -5.60 -9.34
CA VAL A 222 -54.78 -4.89 -10.07
C VAL A 222 -55.67 -5.94 -10.72
#